data_AF-A0A2N2WUC6-F1
#
_entry.id   AF-A0A2N2WUC6-F1
#
_cell.length_a   1.000
_cell.length_b   1.000
_cell.length_c   1.000
_cell.angle_alpha   90.00
_cell.angle_beta   90.00
_cell.angle_gamma   90.00
#
_symmetry.space_group_name_H-M   'P 1'
#
loop_
_entity.id
_entity.type
_entity.pdbx_description
1 polymer ?
#
loop_
_entity_poly.entity_id
_entity_poly.type
_entity_poly.pdbx_seq_one_letter_code
_entity_poly.pdbx_strand_id
1 'polypeptide(L)' 'TGNENDWQLVYKEEFSSKTEAYSREREIKSWKSRKKIIELIGS' A
#
# COMPACT_ATOMS: atom_id res chain seq x y z
N THR A 1 20.16 19.37 -2.39
CA THR A 1 20.62 17.97 -2.40
C THR A 1 19.41 17.15 -2.74
N GLY A 2 19.26 16.80 -4.01
CA GLY A 2 18.04 16.17 -4.53
C GLY A 2 18.47 15.13 -5.53
N ASN A 3 18.40 13.86 -5.12
CA ASN A 3 18.37 12.63 -5.93
C ASN A 3 18.60 11.45 -4.98
N GLU A 4 17.71 11.27 -4.00
CA GLU A 4 17.72 10.04 -3.19
C GLU A 4 16.35 9.41 -3.38
N ASN A 5 16.29 8.50 -4.36
CA ASN A 5 15.18 7.58 -4.57
C ASN A 5 15.19 6.54 -3.43
N ASP A 6 14.87 6.97 -2.20
CA ASP A 6 14.84 6.10 -1.02
C ASP A 6 13.62 5.17 -0.99
N TRP A 7 12.67 5.37 -1.90
CA TRP A 7 11.40 4.67 -1.92
C TRP A 7 11.39 3.61 -3.01
N GLN A 8 11.29 2.35 -2.60
CA GLN A 8 11.06 1.21 -3.49
C GLN A 8 9.57 0.86 -3.50
N LEU A 9 8.99 0.68 -4.69
CA LEU A 9 7.65 0.14 -4.84
C LEU A 9 7.68 -1.37 -4.52
N VAL A 10 7.17 -1.73 -3.34
CA VAL A 10 7.18 -3.13 -2.86
C VAL A 10 5.85 -3.85 -3.10
N TYR A 11 4.77 -3.12 -3.38
CA TYR A 11 3.44 -3.68 -3.55
C TYR A 11 2.55 -2.75 -4.39
N LYS A 12 1.74 -3.32 -5.29
CA LYS A 12 0.73 -2.60 -6.07
C LYS A 12 -0.49 -3.50 -6.32
N GLU A 13 -1.67 -2.92 -6.27
CA GLU A 13 -2.94 -3.56 -6.66
C GLU A 13 -3.63 -2.68 -7.71
N GLU A 14 -4.14 -3.29 -8.77
CA GLU A 14 -4.97 -2.61 -9.76
C GLU A 14 -6.45 -2.86 -9.47
N PHE A 15 -7.24 -1.79 -9.55
CA PHE A 15 -8.68 -1.83 -9.33
C PHE A 15 -9.39 -1.22 -10.54
N SER A 16 -10.49 -1.83 -10.95
CA SER A 16 -11.30 -1.40 -12.09
C SER A 16 -12.07 -0.11 -11.83
N SER A 17 -12.34 0.20 -10.56
CA SER A 17 -13.09 1.39 -10.15
C SER A 17 -12.37 2.16 -9.04
N LYS A 18 -12.50 3.48 -9.10
CA LYS A 18 -12.00 4.40 -8.08
C LYS A 18 -12.57 4.06 -6.69
N THR A 19 -13.83 3.62 -6.61
CA THR A 19 -14.49 3.30 -5.34
C THR A 19 -13.87 2.08 -4.65
N GLU A 20 -13.49 1.06 -5.42
CA GLU A 20 -12.81 -0.14 -4.92
C GLU A 20 -11.40 0.22 -4.43
N ALA A 21 -10.64 0.96 -5.24
CA ALA A 21 -9.32 1.45 -4.85
C ALA A 21 -9.36 2.26 -3.55
N TYR A 22 -10.33 3.16 -3.42
CA TYR A 22 -10.50 3.98 -2.22
C TYR A 22 -10.88 3.16 -0.99
N SER A 23 -11.76 2.17 -1.16
CA SER A 23 -12.18 1.30 -0.05
C SER A 23 -11.00 0.47 0.46
N ARG A 24 -10.20 -0.08 -0.45
CA ARG A 24 -8.97 -0.81 -0.12
C ARG A 24 -7.94 0.09 0.56
N GLU A 25 -7.72 1.30 0.06
CA GLU A 25 -6.79 2.26 0.66
C GLU A 25 -7.19 2.55 2.12
N ARG A 26 -8.49 2.79 2.36
CA ARG A 26 -9.02 3.05 3.70
C ARG A 26 -8.84 1.83 4.61
N GLU A 27 -9.06 0.63 4.08
CA GLU A 27 -8.82 -0.61 4.81
C GLU A 27 -7.34 -0.74 5.24
N ILE A 28 -6.40 -0.60 4.29
CA ILE A 28 -4.96 -0.68 4.57
C ILE A 28 -4.54 0.40 5.59
N LYS A 29 -5.01 1.64 5.43
CA LYS A 29 -4.73 2.75 6.37
C LYS A 29 -5.32 2.52 7.75
N SER A 30 -6.38 1.72 7.88
CA SER A 30 -7.00 1.39 9.17
C SER A 30 -6.20 0.36 9.98
N TRP A 31 -5.21 -0.30 9.36
CA TRP A 31 -4.39 -1.31 10.02
C TRP A 31 -3.42 -0.62 11.00
N LYS A 32 -3.86 -0.50 12.25
CA LYS A 32 -3.11 0.09 13.38
C LYS A 32 -1.73 -0.55 13.62
N SER A 33 -1.44 -1.71 13.03
CA SER A 33 -0.18 -2.42 13.19
C SER A 33 0.42 -2.81 11.84
N ARG A 34 1.73 -2.63 11.72
CA ARG A 34 2.52 -3.01 10.53
C ARG A 34 2.50 -4.50 10.19
N LYS A 35 2.06 -5.38 11.10
CA LYS A 35 2.03 -6.84 10.85
C LYS A 35 1.23 -7.20 9.60
N LYS A 36 0.02 -6.63 9.45
CA LYS A 36 -0.81 -6.86 8.27
C LYS A 36 -0.20 -6.30 6.98
N ILE A 37 0.52 -5.19 7.08
CA ILE A 37 1.21 -4.58 5.93
C ILE A 37 2.38 -5.47 5.49
N ILE A 38 3.14 -6.04 6.42
CA ILE A 38 4.23 -6.98 6.11
C ILE A 38 3.69 -8.25 5.47
N GLU A 39 2.58 -8.80 5.99
CA GLU A 39 1.92 -9.98 5.41
C GLU A 39 1.44 -9.71 3.98
N LEU A 40 0.91 -8.50 3.72
CA LEU A 40 0.47 -8.08 2.40
C LEU A 40 1.62 -7.95 1.38
N ILE A 41 2.78 -7.45 1.83
CA ILE A 41 3.97 -7.27 0.97
C ILE A 41 4.77 -8.57 0.81
N GLY A 42 4.68 -9.49 1.78
CA GLY A 42 5.47 -10.72 1.83
C GLY A 42 4.80 -11.96 1.21
N SER A 43 3.57 -11.85 0.69
CA SER A 43 2.97 -12.81 -0.25
C SER A 43 3.41 -12.51 -1.68
#